data_AF-A0A844MAV7-F1
#
_entry.id   AF-A0A844MAV7-F1
#
_cell.length_a   1.000
_cell.length_b   1.000
_cell.length_c   1.000
_cell.angle_alpha   90.00
_cell.angle_beta   90.00
_cell.angle_gamma   90.00
#
_symmetry.space_group_name_H-M   'P 1'
#
loop_
_entity.id
_entity.type
_entity.pdbx_description
1 polymer ?
#
loop_
_entity_poly.entity_id
_entity_poly.type
_entity_poly.pdbx_seq_one_letter_code
_entity_poly.pdbx_strand_id
1 'polypeptide(L)' 'MAGRKKLERTNLHARVAQGTGEKLKEIAQNLGYIYDNEGSTGQLLDAIANGEIILILSNKSSVISKNS' A
#
# COMPACT_ATOMS: atom_id res chain seq x y z
N MET A 1 23.70 25.33 -5.52
CA MET A 1 22.25 25.10 -5.43
C MET A 1 21.97 23.73 -6.02
N ALA A 2 21.83 22.69 -5.19
CA ALA A 2 21.56 21.35 -5.69
C ALA A 2 20.10 21.30 -6.21
N GLY A 3 19.94 21.25 -7.54
CA GLY A 3 18.63 21.08 -8.16
C GLY A 3 17.97 19.83 -7.61
N ARG A 4 16.72 19.95 -7.15
CA ARG A 4 15.93 18.80 -6.70
C ARG A 4 15.96 17.75 -7.81
N LYS A 5 16.57 16.59 -7.54
CA LYS A 5 16.59 15.44 -8.45
C LYS A 5 15.14 15.09 -8.75
N LYS A 6 14.69 15.35 -9.98
CA LYS A 6 13.33 15.01 -10.41
C LYS A 6 13.20 13.50 -10.29
N LEU A 7 12.41 13.06 -9.30
CA LEU A 7 12.01 11.66 -9.23
C LEU A 7 11.10 11.45 -10.43
N GLU A 8 11.52 10.62 -11.37
CA GLU A 8 10.69 10.17 -12.49
C GLU A 8 9.56 9.33 -11.89
N ARG A 9 8.44 9.99 -11.56
CA ARG A 9 7.26 9.39 -10.97
C ARG A 9 6.20 9.20 -12.05
N THR A 10 5.53 8.05 -12.03
CA THR A 10 4.39 7.75 -12.88
C THR A 10 3.11 7.80 -12.05
N ASN A 11 2.05 8.37 -12.60
CA ASN A 11 0.73 8.35 -11.97
C ASN A 11 -0.02 7.07 -12.36
N LEU A 12 -0.50 6.33 -11.36
CA LEU A 12 -1.36 5.17 -11.56
C LEU A 12 -2.79 5.51 -11.11
N HIS A 13 -3.75 5.33 -12.01
CA HIS A 13 -5.18 5.45 -11.68
C HIS A 13 -5.82 4.07 -11.72
N ALA A 14 -6.48 3.68 -10.62
CA ALA A 14 -7.16 2.40 -10.50
C ALA A 14 -8.58 2.61 -9.95
N ARG A 15 -9.55 1.86 -10.49
CA ARG A 15 -10.90 1.77 -9.92
C ARG A 15 -10.86 0.75 -8.79
N VAL A 16 -11.13 1.20 -7.56
CA VAL A 16 -11.09 0.39 -6.35
C VAL A 16 -12.34 0.64 -5.50
N ALA A 17 -12.58 -0.21 -4.50
CA ALA A 17 -13.66 0.02 -3.55
C ALA A 17 -13.42 1.30 -2.71
N GLN A 18 -14.49 1.91 -2.22
CA GLN A 18 -14.40 3.02 -1.28
C GLN A 18 -13.57 2.62 -0.04
N GLY A 19 -12.72 3.53 0.45
CA GLY A 19 -11.86 3.25 1.61
C GLY A 19 -10.57 2.48 1.29
N THR A 20 -10.37 2.05 0.03
CA THR A 20 -9.17 1.27 -0.33
C THR A 20 -7.91 2.11 -0.24
N GLY A 21 -7.96 3.39 -0.61
CA GLY A 21 -6.79 4.28 -0.56
C GLY A 21 -6.29 4.48 0.88
N GLU A 22 -7.22 4.71 1.81
CA GLU A 22 -6.95 4.88 3.24
C GLU A 22 -6.32 3.61 3.83
N LYS A 23 -6.88 2.44 3.53
CA LYS A 23 -6.31 1.16 3.96
C LYS A 23 -4.91 0.92 3.41
N LEU A 24 -4.65 1.30 2.15
CA LEU A 24 -3.31 1.19 1.57
C LEU A 24 -2.31 2.14 2.25
N LYS A 25 -2.74 3.34 2.65
CA LYS A 25 -1.92 4.24 3.47
C LYS A 25 -1.62 3.62 4.84
N GLU A 26 -2.61 3.07 5.52
CA GLU A 26 -2.40 2.38 6.81
C GLU A 26 -1.40 1.23 6.69
N ILE A 27 -1.55 0.39 5.65
CA ILE A 27 -0.61 -0.72 5.38
C ILE A 27 0.80 -0.16 5.12
N ALA A 28 0.93 0.87 4.29
CA ALA A 28 2.23 1.48 3.98
C ALA A 28 2.89 2.02 5.26
N GLN A 29 2.14 2.70 6.11
CA GLN A 29 2.63 3.22 7.39
C GLN A 29 3.08 2.10 8.32
N ASN A 30 2.27 1.05 8.48
CA ASN A 30 2.57 -0.10 9.34
C ASN A 30 3.83 -0.86 8.89
N LEU A 31 4.11 -0.86 7.58
CA LEU A 31 5.30 -1.50 6.99
C LEU A 31 6.52 -0.56 6.92
N GLY A 32 6.39 0.69 7.38
CA GLY A 32 7.49 1.67 7.40
C GLY A 32 7.71 2.43 6.09
N TYR A 33 6.85 2.25 5.08
CA TYR A 33 6.83 3.09 3.88
C TYR A 33 6.14 4.41 4.20
N ILE A 34 6.91 5.39 4.68
CA ILE A 34 6.40 6.67 5.16
C ILE A 34 6.90 7.81 4.27
N TYR A 35 6.00 8.73 3.95
CA TYR A 35 6.30 9.99 3.29
C TYR A 35 5.49 11.11 3.96
N ASP A 36 6.18 12.17 4.39
CA ASP A 36 5.56 13.33 5.05
C ASP A 36 4.68 12.97 6.26
N ASN A 37 5.16 12.05 7.10
CA ASN A 37 4.47 11.50 8.28
C ASN A 37 3.20 10.69 7.98
N GLU A 38 2.89 10.41 6.71
CA GLU A 38 1.80 9.52 6.30
C GLU A 38 2.34 8.27 5.61
N GLY A 39 1.52 7.21 5.56
CA GLY A 39 1.83 6.03 4.76
C GLY A 39 1.90 6.34 3.27
N SER A 40 3.01 5.97 2.65
CA SER A 40 3.31 6.19 1.24
C SER A 40 2.81 5.02 0.39
N THR A 41 1.58 5.15 -0.13
CA THR A 41 0.99 4.14 -1.02
C THR A 41 1.85 3.86 -2.25
N GLY A 42 2.50 4.89 -2.83
CA GLY A 42 3.37 4.71 -3.99
C GLY A 42 4.56 3.79 -3.69
N GLN A 43 5.27 4.04 -2.59
CA GLN A 43 6.41 3.21 -2.18
C GLN A 43 5.99 1.78 -1.83
N LEU A 44 4.83 1.60 -1.19
CA LEU A 44 4.27 0.28 -0.95
C LEU A 44 4.03 -0.48 -2.26
N LEU A 45 3.44 0.17 -3.26
CA LEU A 45 3.15 -0.44 -4.56
C LEU A 45 4.44 -0.76 -5.33
N ASP A 46 5.45 0.11 -5.26
CA ASP A 46 6.77 -0.14 -5.86
C ASP A 46 7.44 -1.37 -5.21
N ALA A 47 7.41 -1.46 -3.88
CA ALA A 47 7.97 -2.62 -3.16
C ALA A 47 7.24 -3.93 -3.50
N ILE A 48 5.92 -3.89 -3.69
CA ILE A 48 5.15 -5.04 -4.20
C ILE A 48 5.61 -5.40 -5.62
N ALA A 49 5.71 -4.41 -6.51
CA ALA A 49 6.09 -4.62 -7.91
C ALA A 49 7.53 -5.15 -8.06
N ASN A 50 8.44 -4.73 -7.20
CA ASN A 50 9.84 -5.18 -7.16
C ASN A 50 10.01 -6.56 -6.49
N GLY A 51 8.97 -7.12 -5.86
CA GLY A 51 9.05 -8.39 -5.12
C GLY A 51 9.72 -8.27 -3.75
N GLU A 52 9.85 -7.07 -3.20
CA GLU A 52 10.37 -6.81 -1.85
C GLU A 52 9.34 -7.21 -0.77
N ILE A 53 8.06 -7.33 -1.15
CA ILE A 53 6.96 -7.75 -0.29
C ILE A 53 6.36 -9.05 -0.83
N ILE A 54 6.22 -10.04 0.04
CA ILE A 54 5.50 -11.29 -0.24
C ILE A 54 4.05 -11.13 0.22
N LEU A 55 3.12 -11.10 -0.72
CA LEU A 55 1.69 -11.08 -0.44
C LEU A 55 1.18 -12.52 -0.32
N ILE A 56 0.70 -12.88 0.87
CA ILE A 56 0.04 -14.16 1.11
C ILE A 56 -1.47 -13.93 1.01
N LEU A 57 -2.12 -14.58 0.05
CA LEU A 57 -3.57 -14.56 -0.05
C LEU A 57 -4.16 -15.30 1.16
N SER A 58 -4.65 -14.55 2.14
CA SER A 58 -5.49 -15.12 3.18
C SER A 58 -6.85 -15.43 2.56
N ASN A 59 -7.08 -16.70 2.26
CA ASN A 59 -8.27 -17.20 1.56
C ASN A 59 -9.56 -16.62 2.16
N LYS A 60 -10.47 -16.17 1.30
CA LYS A 60 -11.82 -15.71 1.67
C LYS A 60 -12.67 -16.93 2.05
N SER A 61 -12.49 -17.52 3.23
CA SER A 61 -13.44 -18.48 3.83
C SER A 61 -13.27 -18.59 5.35
N SER A 62 -14.41 -18.54 6.05
CA SER A 62 -14.66 -18.82 7.48
C SER A 62 -14.01 -17.93 8.56
N VAL A 63 -14.56 -16.73 8.75
CA VAL A 63 -14.87 -16.23 10.11
C VAL A 63 -16.39 -16.01 10.20
N ILE A 64 -17.13 -17.11 10.15
CA ILE A 64 -18.43 -17.21 10.80
C ILE A 64 -18.29 -18.35 11.80
N SER A 65 -17.56 -18.12 12.89
CA SER A 65 -17.88 -18.79 14.14
C SER A 65 -18.97 -17.97 14.80
N LYS A 66 -20.22 -18.28 14.46
CA LYS A 66 -21.33 -18.03 15.39
C LYS A 66 -21.10 -19.01 16.54
N ASN A 67 -20.57 -18.53 17.66
CA ASN A 67 -20.74 -19.26 18.90
C ASN A 67 -22.24 -19.23 19.23
N SER A 68 -22.81 -20.43 19.26
CA SER A 68 -24.13 -20.73 19.83
C SER A 68 -24.09 -20.62 21.35
#